data_AF-A0A1I8B731-F1
#
_entry.id   AF-A0A1I8B731-F1
#
_cell.length_a   1.000
_cell.length_b   1.000
_cell.length_c   1.000
_cell.angle_alpha   90.00
_cell.angle_beta   90.00
_cell.angle_gamma   90.00
#
_symmetry.space_group_name_H-M   'P 1'
#
loop_
_entity.id
_entity.type
_entity.pdbx_description
1 polymer ?
#
loop_
_entity_poly.entity_id
_entity_poly.type
_entity_poly.pdbx_seq_one_letter_code
_entity_poly.pdbx_strand_id
1 'polypeptide(L)'
;MHIEGTVTCLMELNAISVPARLQGARIEFWEEDTPGSDDDLSEEKPTTDFNGEFKLSGNIYDGPFTTPDPYILVFHECYSPKSESPIIEGYHYRTWIYLEPKEGKIELNIKVGKAEAAEMIVVGEDKHYNLNKITTQLIKK
;
A
#
# COMPACT_ATOMS: atom_id res chain seq x y z
N MET A 1 -4.96 1.74 -15.27
CA MET A 1 -4.58 0.61 -14.41
C MET A 1 -5.69 0.35 -13.43
N HIS A 2 -6.08 -0.91 -13.21
CA HIS A 2 -7.10 -1.28 -12.23
C HIS A 2 -6.47 -2.15 -11.15
N ILE A 3 -6.58 -1.73 -9.90
CA ILE A 3 -5.95 -2.39 -8.75
C ILE A 3 -7.06 -2.78 -7.79
N GLU A 4 -7.16 -4.08 -7.53
CA GLU A 4 -7.94 -4.61 -6.40
C GLU A 4 -6.95 -5.14 -5.37
N GLY A 5 -7.29 -5.10 -4.09
CA GLY A 5 -6.38 -5.66 -3.10
C GLY A 5 -7.01 -5.88 -1.75
N THR A 6 -6.25 -6.58 -0.91
CA THR A 6 -6.58 -6.75 0.50
C THR A 6 -5.46 -6.21 1.38
N VAL A 7 -5.84 -5.54 2.46
CA VAL A 7 -4.91 -5.06 3.49
C VAL A 7 -5.10 -5.88 4.76
N THR A 8 -3.99 -6.41 5.27
CA THR A 8 -3.94 -7.20 6.50
C THR A 8 -2.99 -6.53 7.49
N CYS A 9 -3.45 -6.36 8.72
CA CYS A 9 -2.66 -5.93 9.85
C CYS A 9 -2.00 -7.14 10.52
N LEU A 10 -0.68 -7.14 10.63
CA LEU A 10 0.10 -8.12 11.37
C LEU A 10 0.33 -7.60 12.79
N MET A 11 -0.44 -8.10 13.75
CA MET A 11 -0.28 -7.75 15.16
C MET A 11 0.60 -8.78 15.86
N GLU A 12 1.55 -8.35 16.69
CA GLU A 12 2.27 -9.26 17.58
C GLU A 12 1.52 -9.45 18.89
N LEU A 13 1.11 -10.69 19.14
CA LEU A 13 0.52 -11.13 20.41
C LEU A 13 1.44 -12.21 20.99
N ASN A 14 2.13 -11.91 22.10
CA ASN A 14 3.04 -12.84 22.77
C ASN A 14 4.09 -13.47 21.82
N ALA A 15 4.75 -12.65 21.00
CA ALA A 15 5.73 -13.06 19.99
C ALA A 15 5.17 -13.93 18.83
N ILE A 16 3.85 -14.02 18.68
CA ILE A 16 3.18 -14.61 17.51
C ILE A 16 2.64 -13.48 16.64
N SER A 17 2.94 -13.51 15.35
CA SER A 17 2.31 -12.62 14.37
C SER A 17 0.93 -13.16 14.00
N VAL A 18 -0.10 -12.37 14.28
CA VAL A 18 -1.50 -12.70 14.00
C VAL A 18 -1.99 -11.76 12.89
N PRO A 19 -2.36 -12.29 11.72
CA PRO A 19 -2.96 -11.50 10.65
C PRO A 19 -4.43 -11.19 10.96
N ALA A 20 -4.82 -9.94 10.82
CA ALA A 20 -6.21 -9.49 10.87
C ALA A 20 -6.53 -8.65 9.64
N ARG A 21 -7.71 -8.87 9.01
CA ARG A 21 -8.18 -7.99 7.94
C ARG A 21 -8.30 -6.56 8.47
N LEU A 22 -7.76 -5.61 7.74
CA LEU A 22 -7.72 -4.22 8.18
C LEU A 22 -8.82 -3.42 7.51
N GLN A 23 -9.90 -3.16 8.24
CA GLN A 23 -10.95 -2.22 7.84
C GLN A 23 -10.51 -0.78 8.09
N GLY A 24 -10.95 0.15 7.25
CA GLY A 24 -10.76 1.58 7.52
C GLY A 24 -9.42 2.14 7.05
N ALA A 25 -8.56 1.35 6.40
CA ALA A 25 -7.31 1.85 5.84
C ALA A 25 -7.60 2.66 4.58
N ARG A 26 -7.11 3.89 4.52
CA ARG A 26 -7.23 4.74 3.32
C ARG A 26 -6.10 4.40 2.36
N ILE A 27 -6.45 4.20 1.10
CA ILE A 27 -5.53 3.84 0.04
C ILE A 27 -5.43 5.00 -0.94
N GLU A 28 -4.21 5.32 -1.35
CA GLU A 28 -3.94 6.27 -2.42
C GLU A 28 -2.90 5.67 -3.37
N PHE A 29 -2.93 6.10 -4.62
CA PHE A 29 -2.08 5.67 -5.70
C PHE A 29 -1.36 6.89 -6.29
N TRP A 30 -0.05 6.85 -6.27
CA TRP A 30 0.80 7.98 -6.60
C TRP A 30 1.93 7.55 -7.53
N GLU A 31 2.55 8.52 -8.17
CA GLU A 31 3.76 8.39 -8.97
C GLU A 31 4.79 9.41 -8.52
N GLU A 32 6.04 8.98 -8.37
CA GLU A 32 7.16 9.87 -8.03
C GLU A 32 7.85 10.31 -9.33
N ASP A 33 7.68 11.57 -9.77
CA ASP A 33 8.41 12.08 -10.92
C ASP A 33 9.79 12.58 -10.52
N THR A 34 10.80 12.10 -11.25
CA THR A 34 12.15 12.69 -11.19
C THR A 34 12.36 13.70 -12.32
N PRO A 35 12.47 15.03 -12.04
CA PRO A 35 12.35 15.73 -10.75
C PRO A 35 11.11 16.66 -10.65
N GLY A 36 10.29 16.46 -9.61
CA GLY A 36 9.71 17.59 -8.86
C GLY A 36 8.20 17.64 -8.63
N SER A 37 7.44 16.59 -8.96
CA SER A 37 6.04 16.48 -8.55
C SER A 37 5.73 15.02 -8.27
N ASP A 38 5.18 14.73 -7.09
CA ASP A 38 4.50 13.46 -6.90
C ASP A 38 3.07 13.66 -7.43
N ASP A 39 2.66 12.85 -8.39
CA ASP A 39 1.37 12.97 -9.03
C ASP A 39 0.38 11.98 -8.41
N ASP A 40 -0.76 12.49 -7.93
CA ASP A 40 -1.85 11.66 -7.44
C ASP A 40 -2.55 11.01 -8.64
N LEU A 41 -2.25 9.73 -8.83
CA LEU A 41 -2.83 8.91 -9.89
C LEU A 41 -4.22 8.40 -9.54
N SER A 42 -4.65 8.53 -8.28
CA SER A 42 -5.93 8.00 -7.82
C SER A 42 -7.09 8.87 -8.30
N GLU A 43 -7.99 8.29 -9.09
CA GLU A 43 -9.31 8.91 -9.33
C GLU A 43 -10.13 8.98 -8.05
N GLU A 44 -9.95 7.97 -7.20
CA GLU A 44 -10.64 7.79 -5.92
C GLU A 44 -9.65 7.44 -4.82
N LYS A 45 -9.98 7.79 -3.58
CA LYS A 45 -9.20 7.45 -2.38
C LYS A 45 -9.99 6.49 -1.51
N PRO A 46 -10.10 5.21 -1.90
CA PRO A 46 -10.97 4.27 -1.23
C PRO A 46 -10.48 3.99 0.19
N THR A 47 -11.41 3.53 1.01
CA THR A 47 -11.12 2.99 2.33
C THR A 47 -11.44 1.50 2.30
N THR A 48 -10.59 0.68 2.93
CA THR A 48 -10.81 -0.76 2.97
C THR A 48 -12.09 -1.12 3.71
N ASP A 49 -12.84 -2.09 3.18
CA ASP A 49 -14.09 -2.57 3.76
C ASP A 49 -13.87 -3.51 4.96
N PHE A 50 -14.93 -4.15 5.44
CA PHE A 50 -14.87 -5.08 6.58
C PHE A 50 -14.03 -6.35 6.31
N ASN A 51 -13.79 -6.69 5.04
CA ASN A 51 -12.89 -7.77 4.62
C ASN A 51 -11.46 -7.27 4.39
N GLY A 52 -11.19 -5.98 4.59
CA GLY A 52 -9.92 -5.35 4.27
C GLY A 52 -9.73 -5.14 2.77
N GLU A 53 -10.79 -5.25 1.96
CA GLU A 53 -10.73 -5.15 0.51
C GLU A 53 -10.81 -3.70 0.04
N PHE A 54 -10.08 -3.37 -1.02
CA PHE A 54 -10.16 -2.09 -1.72
C PHE A 54 -10.13 -2.29 -3.23
N LYS A 55 -10.64 -1.29 -3.95
CA LYS A 55 -10.54 -1.18 -5.40
C LYS A 55 -10.20 0.25 -5.75
N LEU A 56 -9.22 0.45 -6.62
CA LEU A 56 -8.87 1.76 -7.15
C LEU A 56 -8.49 1.66 -8.62
N SER A 57 -8.64 2.79 -9.29
CA SER A 57 -8.20 2.97 -10.67
C SER A 57 -7.35 4.23 -10.76
N GLY A 58 -6.36 4.18 -11.64
CA GLY A 58 -5.50 5.31 -11.92
C GLY A 58 -4.81 5.16 -13.27
N ASN A 59 -4.26 6.27 -13.76
CA ASN A 59 -3.55 6.31 -15.03
C ASN A 59 -2.05 6.50 -14.77
N ILE A 60 -1.25 5.50 -15.11
CA ILE A 60 0.22 5.47 -14.92
C ILE A 60 0.99 6.00 -16.15
N TYR A 61 0.28 6.63 -17.09
CA TYR A 61 0.88 7.08 -18.35
C TYR A 61 1.21 8.57 -18.28
N ASP A 62 2.49 8.88 -18.12
CA ASP A 62 3.03 10.24 -18.16
C ASP A 62 3.82 10.55 -19.46
N GLY A 63 3.57 9.78 -20.52
CA GLY A 63 4.14 10.02 -21.85
C GLY A 63 5.30 9.12 -22.25
N PRO A 64 5.89 9.31 -23.45
CA PRO A 64 6.83 8.36 -24.06
C PRO A 64 8.28 8.49 -23.56
N PHE A 65 8.59 9.44 -22.66
CA PHE A 65 9.96 9.71 -22.19
C PHE A 65 10.14 9.63 -20.68
N THR A 66 9.08 9.29 -19.93
CA THR A 66 9.11 9.11 -18.49
C THR A 66 9.05 7.62 -18.17
N THR A 67 9.76 7.21 -17.11
CA THR A 67 9.67 5.85 -16.57
C THR A 67 8.81 5.95 -15.32
N PRO A 68 7.58 5.44 -15.33
CA PRO A 68 6.71 5.57 -14.17
C PRO A 68 7.32 4.87 -12.95
N ASP A 69 7.33 5.55 -11.79
CA ASP A 69 7.67 4.98 -10.47
C ASP A 69 6.43 5.00 -9.57
N PRO A 70 5.41 4.17 -9.86
CA PRO A 70 4.16 4.19 -9.13
C PRO A 70 4.29 3.52 -7.76
N TYR A 71 3.59 4.06 -6.77
CA TYR A 71 3.50 3.47 -5.44
C TYR A 71 2.10 3.61 -4.84
N ILE A 72 1.78 2.68 -3.95
CA ILE A 72 0.57 2.71 -3.13
C ILE A 72 0.91 3.28 -1.77
N LEU A 73 0.13 4.27 -1.33
CA LEU A 73 0.13 4.76 0.04
C LEU A 73 -1.01 4.12 0.81
N VAL A 74 -0.67 3.54 1.95
CA VAL A 74 -1.63 2.98 2.90
C VAL A 74 -1.57 3.77 4.20
N PHE A 75 -2.65 4.47 4.51
CA PHE A 75 -2.84 5.14 5.79
C PHE A 75 -3.61 4.22 6.73
N HIS A 76 -3.03 3.88 7.88
CA HIS A 76 -3.60 2.90 8.80
C HIS A 76 -3.26 3.15 10.26
N GLU A 77 -4.01 2.52 11.16
CA GLU A 77 -3.74 2.52 12.61
C GLU A 77 -3.12 1.19 13.09
N CYS A 78 -2.81 0.28 12.17
CA CYS A 78 -2.13 -0.98 12.49
C CYS A 78 -0.72 -0.72 13.04
N TYR A 79 -0.55 -0.98 14.34
CA TYR A 79 0.70 -0.79 15.08
C TYR A 79 1.85 -1.64 14.55
N SER A 80 3.06 -1.06 14.55
CA SER A 80 4.31 -1.79 14.32
C SER A 80 5.20 -1.77 15.55
N PRO A 81 5.54 -2.93 16.15
CA PRO A 81 6.48 -3.00 17.29
C PRO A 81 7.86 -2.43 16.98
N LYS A 82 8.23 -2.33 15.70
CA LYS A 82 9.50 -1.74 15.24
C LYS A 82 9.44 -0.24 15.01
N SER A 83 8.27 0.40 15.02
CA SER A 83 8.25 1.85 15.16
C SER A 83 8.56 2.14 16.61
N GLU A 84 9.65 2.84 16.90
CA GLU A 84 10.14 3.16 18.26
C GLU A 84 9.12 3.92 19.14
N SER A 85 7.93 4.20 18.63
CA SER A 85 6.86 4.94 19.29
C SER A 85 5.61 4.05 19.46
N PRO A 86 4.99 4.04 20.66
CA PRO A 86 3.68 3.40 20.87
C PRO A 86 2.61 3.99 19.95
N ILE A 87 1.43 3.37 19.86
CA ILE A 87 0.25 4.02 19.24
C ILE A 87 0.00 5.33 19.99
N ILE A 88 0.24 6.46 19.35
CA ILE A 88 -0.04 7.78 19.92
C ILE A 88 -1.42 8.22 19.42
N GLU A 89 -2.32 8.58 20.34
CA GLU A 89 -3.60 9.17 19.98
C GLU A 89 -3.40 10.39 19.08
N GLY A 90 -4.14 10.47 17.98
CA GLY A 90 -3.96 11.53 16.99
C GLY A 90 -2.86 11.28 15.95
N TYR A 91 -2.34 10.07 15.83
CA TYR A 91 -1.41 9.67 14.75
C TYR A 91 -1.99 8.55 13.90
N HIS A 92 -1.51 8.41 12.67
CA HIS A 92 -1.66 7.23 11.85
C HIS A 92 -0.31 6.83 11.23
N TYR A 93 -0.16 5.57 10.88
CA TYR A 93 0.95 5.10 10.07
C TYR A 93 0.65 5.34 8.60
N ARG A 94 1.69 5.70 7.86
CA ARG A 94 1.71 5.80 6.41
C ARG A 94 2.74 4.83 5.88
N THR A 95 2.32 3.91 5.02
CA THR A 95 3.18 2.89 4.41
C THR A 95 3.20 3.06 2.90
N TRP A 96 4.40 3.15 2.32
CA TRP A 96 4.65 3.23 0.88
C TRP A 96 4.97 1.85 0.35
N ILE A 97 4.35 1.48 -0.76
CA ILE A 97 4.54 0.20 -1.43
C ILE A 97 4.82 0.50 -2.89
N TYR A 98 6.09 0.45 -3.27
CA TYR A 98 6.51 0.72 -4.64
C TYR A 98 6.17 -0.47 -5.54
N LEU A 99 5.65 -0.17 -6.73
CA LEU A 99 5.19 -1.15 -7.70
C LEU A 99 6.01 -1.02 -8.98
N GLU A 100 6.27 -2.14 -9.65
CA GLU A 100 6.64 -2.06 -11.07
C GLU A 100 5.37 -1.83 -11.91
N PRO A 101 5.37 -0.89 -12.87
CA PRO A 101 4.27 -0.72 -13.79
C PRO A 101 3.95 -2.03 -14.53
N LYS A 102 2.70 -2.49 -14.44
CA LYS A 102 2.18 -3.61 -15.26
C LYS A 102 0.86 -3.22 -15.88
N GLU A 103 0.65 -3.63 -17.13
CA GLU A 103 -0.64 -3.47 -17.79
C GLU A 103 -1.65 -4.48 -17.26
N GLY A 104 -2.94 -4.10 -17.28
CA GLY A 104 -4.04 -4.98 -16.89
C GLY A 104 -4.53 -4.79 -15.46
N LYS A 105 -5.24 -5.81 -14.96
CA LYS A 105 -5.78 -5.86 -13.61
C LYS A 105 -4.71 -6.42 -12.66
N ILE A 106 -4.46 -5.70 -11.57
CA ILE A 106 -3.55 -6.13 -10.51
C ILE A 106 -4.35 -6.51 -9.26
N GLU A 107 -3.93 -7.58 -8.61
CA GLU A 107 -4.35 -7.98 -7.27
C GLU A 107 -3.20 -7.80 -6.28
N LEU A 108 -3.39 -6.95 -5.26
CA LEU A 108 -2.40 -6.66 -4.22
C LEU A 108 -2.78 -7.30 -2.88
N ASN A 109 -1.84 -8.04 -2.29
CA ASN A 109 -1.94 -8.52 -0.92
C ASN A 109 -0.95 -7.74 -0.06
N ILE A 110 -1.47 -6.78 0.69
CA ILE A 110 -0.68 -5.84 1.48
C ILE A 110 -0.67 -6.28 2.94
N LYS A 111 0.51 -6.40 3.53
CA LYS A 111 0.69 -6.66 4.96
C LYS A 111 1.35 -5.45 5.62
N VAL A 112 0.71 -4.91 6.66
CA VAL A 112 1.21 -3.77 7.44
C VAL A 112 1.32 -4.14 8.92
N GLY A 113 1.95 -3.30 9.75
CA GLY A 113 2.11 -3.56 11.19
C GLY A 113 3.44 -4.22 11.59
N LYS A 114 4.33 -4.46 10.63
CA LYS A 114 5.75 -4.67 10.84
C LYS A 114 6.46 -4.07 9.63
N ALA A 115 7.77 -3.83 9.69
CA ALA A 115 8.54 -3.41 8.51
C ALA A 115 8.54 -4.51 7.45
N GLU A 116 7.42 -4.74 6.75
CA GLU A 116 7.21 -5.99 6.00
C GLU A 116 6.35 -5.85 4.75
N ALA A 117 6.53 -6.88 3.92
CA ALA A 117 6.32 -7.03 2.49
C ALA A 117 4.87 -6.88 2.00
N ALA A 118 4.76 -6.60 0.70
CA ALA A 118 3.53 -6.72 -0.07
C ALA A 118 3.76 -7.71 -1.22
N GLU A 119 2.70 -8.35 -1.66
CA GLU A 119 2.72 -9.27 -2.79
C GLU A 119 1.79 -8.75 -3.88
N MET A 120 2.29 -8.75 -5.11
CA MET A 120 1.55 -8.33 -6.29
C MET A 120 1.35 -9.51 -7.23
N ILE A 121 0.12 -9.66 -7.71
CA ILE A 121 -0.28 -10.65 -8.71
C ILE A 121 -0.89 -9.91 -9.89
N VAL A 122 -0.46 -10.23 -11.10
CA VAL A 122 -1.06 -9.68 -12.34
C VAL A 122 -2.05 -10.71 -12.86
N VAL A 123 -3.33 -10.32 -12.97
CA VAL A 123 -4.38 -11.25 -13.37
C VAL A 123 -4.16 -11.70 -14.82
N GLY A 124 -4.02 -13.01 -15.01
CA GLY A 124 -3.67 -13.62 -16.30
C GLY A 124 -2.19 -14.00 -16.43
N GLU A 125 -1.35 -13.67 -15.44
CA GLU A 125 0.01 -14.18 -15.32
C GLU A 125 0.10 -15.23 -14.19
N ASP A 126 0.80 -16.34 -14.41
CA ASP A 126 1.18 -17.31 -13.36
C ASP A 126 2.42 -16.83 -12.59
N LYS A 127 2.47 -15.53 -12.23
CA LYS A 127 3.61 -14.90 -11.57
C LYS A 127 3.20 -14.10 -10.35
N HIS A 128 4.02 -14.23 -9.31
CA HIS A 128 3.89 -13.52 -8.06
C HIS A 128 5.12 -12.64 -7.86
N TYR A 129 4.91 -11.38 -7.52
CA TYR A 129 5.95 -10.39 -7.35
C TYR A 129 6.02 -9.98 -5.88
N ASN A 130 7.16 -10.27 -5.23
CA ASN A 130 7.42 -9.82 -3.86
C ASN A 130 7.90 -8.37 -3.88
N LEU A 131 7.17 -7.48 -3.23
CA LEU A 131 7.46 -6.06 -3.13
C LEU A 131 8.28 -5.80 -1.88
N ASN A 132 9.57 -5.55 -2.08
CA ASN A 132 10.56 -5.43 -1.00
C ASN A 132 10.93 -3.97 -0.68
N LYS A 133 10.60 -3.01 -1.56
CA LYS A 133 10.77 -1.58 -1.30
C LYS A 133 9.52 -1.08 -0.58
N ILE A 134 9.53 -1.19 0.75
CA ILE A 134 8.44 -0.75 1.63
C ILE A 134 9.00 0.09 2.75
N THR A 135 8.39 1.26 2.94
CA THR A 135 8.77 2.20 3.99
C THR A 135 7.53 2.52 4.80
N THR A 136 7.65 2.60 6.13
CA THR A 136 6.55 2.99 7.02
C THR A 136 6.98 4.16 7.90
N GLN A 137 6.12 5.16 8.02
CA GLN A 137 6.33 6.35 8.85
C GLN A 137 5.11 6.58 9.76
N LEU A 138 5.35 6.98 11.00
CA LEU A 138 4.29 7.50 11.87
C LEU A 138 4.10 9.00 11.59
N ILE A 139 2.86 9.41 11.32
CA ILE A 139 2.52 10.80 11.01
C ILE A 139 1.32 11.27 11.85
N LYS A 140 1.27 12.57 12.14
CA LYS A 140 0.21 13.19 12.94
C LYS A 140 -1.03 13.40 12.06
N LYS A 141 -2.21 13.05 12.59
CA LYS A 141 -3.51 13.29 11.95
C LYS A 141 -3.76 14.78 11.72
#